data_AF-A0A645ALP2-F1
#
_entry.id   AF-A0A645ALP2-F1
#
_cell.length_a   1.000
_cell.length_b   1.000
_cell.length_c   1.000
_cell.angle_alpha   90.00
_cell.angle_beta   90.00
_cell.angle_gamma   90.00
#
_symmetry.space_group_name_H-M   'P 1'
#
loop_
_entity.id
_entity.type
_entity.pdbx_description
1 polymer ?
#
loop_
_entity_poly.entity_id
_entity_poly.type
_entity_poly.pdbx_seq_one_letter_code
_entity_poly.pdbx_strand_id
1 'polypeptide(L)'
;MFSCGVNLGTVENGRFKPAHQLFSALGGSFVRTIRLDRNDERLARYLHGETIPCDGAPDGWTAVLVDGVPLGGAKVVGGVAKNHYPKGLRILG
;
A
#
# COMPACT_ATOMS: atom_id res chain seq x y z
N MET A 1 -21.92 -2.03 -11.54
CA MET A 1 -21.81 -0.77 -10.76
C MET A 1 -20.73 0.06 -11.43
N PHE A 2 -21.09 1.17 -12.08
CA PHE A 2 -20.12 2.09 -12.67
C PHE A 2 -19.61 3.03 -11.57
N SER A 3 -18.29 3.28 -11.51
CA SER A 3 -17.70 4.25 -10.58
C SER A 3 -17.36 5.55 -11.32
N CYS A 4 -17.84 6.70 -10.82
CA CYS A 4 -17.46 8.01 -11.34
C CYS A 4 -16.12 8.44 -10.74
N GLY A 5 -15.01 8.00 -11.35
CA GLY A 5 -13.65 8.38 -10.97
C GLY A 5 -12.94 7.40 -10.03
N VAL A 6 -11.87 7.89 -9.39
CA VAL A 6 -11.04 7.09 -8.48
C VAL A 6 -11.64 7.14 -7.07
N ASN A 7 -11.96 5.98 -6.51
CA ASN A 7 -12.32 5.90 -5.09
C ASN A 7 -11.09 6.24 -4.24
N LEU A 8 -11.14 7.37 -3.53
CA LEU A 8 -10.01 7.80 -2.71
C LEU A 8 -9.95 7.09 -1.36
N GLY A 9 -11.08 6.70 -0.77
CA GLY A 9 -11.15 6.17 0.58
C GLY A 9 -12.42 6.52 1.33
N THR A 10 -12.44 6.21 2.62
CA THR A 10 -13.53 6.49 3.55
C THR A 10 -13.05 7.37 4.70
N VAL A 11 -13.96 8.15 5.29
CA VAL A 11 -13.71 8.81 6.58
C VAL A 11 -14.39 7.98 7.65
N GLU A 12 -13.59 7.39 8.54
CA GLU A 12 -14.03 6.54 9.64
C GLU A 12 -13.51 7.14 10.95
N ASN A 13 -14.40 7.39 11.93
CA ASN A 13 -14.03 7.95 13.23
C ASN A 13 -13.18 9.22 13.15
N GLY A 14 -13.55 10.16 12.27
CA GLY A 14 -12.84 11.42 12.06
C GLY A 14 -11.47 11.27 11.38
N ARG A 15 -11.15 10.11 10.80
CA ARG A 15 -9.87 9.86 10.12
C ARG A 15 -10.10 9.36 8.71
N PHE A 16 -9.30 9.86 7.78
CA PHE A 16 -9.30 9.36 6.41
C PHE A 16 -8.53 8.04 6.32
N LYS A 17 -9.17 7.05 5.69
CA LYS A 17 -8.64 5.74 5.37
C LYS A 17 -8.62 5.59 3.85
N PRO A 18 -7.43 5.68 3.23
CA PRO A 18 -7.26 5.51 1.79
C PRO A 18 -7.83 4.19 1.28
N ALA A 19 -8.49 4.23 0.14
CA ALA A 19 -8.83 3.04 -0.62
C ALA A 19 -7.61 2.56 -1.42
N HIS A 20 -7.62 1.29 -1.82
CA HIS A 20 -6.57 0.69 -2.65
C HIS A 20 -6.33 1.50 -3.95
N GLN A 21 -7.42 1.93 -4.61
CA GLN A 21 -7.39 2.65 -5.87
C GLN A 21 -6.63 3.97 -5.80
N LEU A 22 -6.61 4.65 -4.64
CA LEU A 22 -5.81 5.88 -4.46
C LEU A 22 -4.32 5.60 -4.67
N PHE A 23 -3.81 4.49 -4.12
CA PHE A 23 -2.42 4.11 -4.26
C PHE A 23 -2.09 3.65 -5.68
N SER A 24 -2.99 2.90 -6.31
CA SER A 24 -2.84 2.47 -7.71
C SER A 24 -2.83 3.66 -8.68
N ALA A 25 -3.65 4.68 -8.41
CA ALA A 25 -3.77 5.85 -9.29
C ALA A 25 -2.61 6.84 -9.13
N LEU A 26 -2.16 7.10 -7.90
CA LEU A 26 -1.06 8.06 -7.65
C LEU A 26 0.33 7.42 -7.70
N GLY A 27 0.44 6.16 -7.28
CA GLY A 27 1.69 5.39 -7.30
C GLY A 27 2.91 6.17 -6.83
N GLY A 28 3.88 6.35 -7.74
CA GLY A 28 5.15 7.04 -7.46
C GLY A 28 5.02 8.52 -7.11
N SER A 29 3.86 9.14 -7.34
CA SER A 29 3.57 10.53 -6.98
C SER A 29 3.19 10.69 -5.50
N PHE A 30 3.07 9.61 -4.73
CA PHE A 30 2.90 9.70 -3.28
C PHE A 30 4.15 10.30 -2.62
N VAL A 31 3.96 11.18 -1.63
CA VAL A 31 5.06 11.75 -0.84
C VAL A 31 5.89 10.65 -0.14
N ARG A 32 5.23 9.56 0.26
CA ARG A 32 5.87 8.40 0.90
C ARG A 32 5.71 7.18 0.01
N THR A 33 6.84 6.54 -0.31
CA THR A 33 6.88 5.32 -1.12
C THR A 33 7.80 4.27 -0.50
N ILE A 34 7.34 3.03 -0.46
CA ILE A 34 8.18 1.85 -0.32
C ILE A 34 8.44 1.33 -1.72
N ARG A 35 9.71 1.28 -2.12
CA ARG A 35 10.14 0.71 -3.40
C ARG A 35 10.75 -0.66 -3.13
N LEU A 36 10.19 -1.66 -3.79
CA LEU A 36 10.64 -3.04 -3.76
C LEU A 36 11.17 -3.39 -5.15
N ASP A 37 12.17 -4.26 -5.18
CA ASP A 37 12.56 -4.96 -6.40
C ASP A 37 11.75 -6.26 -6.52
N ARG A 38 11.61 -6.78 -7.75
CA ARG A 38 10.96 -8.08 -7.99
C ARG A 38 11.55 -9.26 -7.21
N ASN A 39 12.81 -9.17 -6.80
CA ASN A 39 13.53 -10.19 -6.05
C ASN A 39 13.58 -9.90 -4.53
N ASP A 40 12.94 -8.82 -4.08
CA ASP A 40 12.85 -8.47 -2.66
C ASP A 40 11.88 -9.43 -1.95
N GLU A 41 12.35 -10.11 -0.91
CA GLU A 41 11.53 -11.04 -0.11
C GLU A 41 10.29 -10.38 0.49
N ARG A 42 10.32 -9.06 0.73
CA ARG A 42 9.19 -8.28 1.23
C ARG A 42 8.03 -8.24 0.22
N LEU A 43 8.31 -8.41 -1.07
CA LEU A 43 7.28 -8.41 -2.12
C LEU A 43 6.30 -9.57 -1.92
N ALA A 44 6.81 -10.79 -1.76
CA ALA A 44 5.99 -11.98 -1.54
C ALA A 44 5.13 -11.80 -0.28
N ARG A 45 5.74 -11.36 0.83
CA ARG A 45 5.04 -11.05 2.08
C ARG A 45 3.93 -10.02 1.90
N TYR A 46 4.20 -8.94 1.16
CA TYR A 46 3.19 -7.92 0.85
C TYR A 46 2.01 -8.50 0.05
N LEU A 47 2.29 -9.32 -0.97
CA LEU A 47 1.26 -9.95 -1.80
C LEU A 47 0.43 -11.00 -1.05
N HIS A 48 0.98 -11.64 -0.03
CA HIS A 48 0.24 -12.50 0.90
C HIS A 48 -0.56 -11.73 1.96
N GLY A 49 -0.43 -10.41 2.02
CA GLY A 49 -1.14 -9.56 2.98
C GLY A 49 -0.42 -9.42 4.33
N GLU A 50 0.84 -9.83 4.43
CA GLU A 50 1.66 -9.70 5.63
C GLU A 50 2.25 -8.29 5.79
N THR A 51 2.65 -7.96 7.02
CA THR A 51 3.43 -6.76 7.31
C THR A 51 4.85 -6.87 6.78
N ILE A 52 5.43 -5.76 6.32
CA ILE A 52 6.82 -5.72 5.84
C ILE A 52 7.66 -4.76 6.71
N PRO A 53 8.95 -5.08 6.97
CA PRO A 53 9.85 -4.18 7.68
C PRO A 53 10.22 -2.98 6.80
N CYS A 54 10.29 -1.81 7.42
CA CYS A 54 10.52 -0.51 6.81
C CYS A 54 11.31 0.38 7.80
N ASP A 55 12.41 -0.13 8.32
CA ASP A 55 13.23 0.58 9.29
C ASP A 55 13.73 1.93 8.72
N GLY A 56 13.61 2.98 9.53
CA GLY A 56 13.97 4.35 9.13
C GLY A 56 12.96 5.04 8.21
N ALA A 57 11.89 4.38 7.75
CA ALA A 57 10.84 5.03 6.98
C ALA A 57 9.93 5.87 7.90
N PRO A 58 9.50 7.08 7.46
CA PRO A 58 8.61 7.92 8.25
C PRO A 58 7.21 7.31 8.38
N ASP A 59 6.61 7.45 9.55
CA ASP A 59 5.23 7.03 9.80
C ASP A 59 4.25 7.69 8.83
N GLY A 60 3.20 6.93 8.46
CA GLY A 60 2.10 7.42 7.63
C GLY A 60 1.68 6.48 6.50
N TRP A 61 0.67 6.93 5.75
CA TRP A 61 0.21 6.26 4.54
C TRP A 61 1.28 6.34 3.45
N THR A 62 1.59 5.19 2.88
CA THR A 62 2.75 5.00 2.01
C THR A 62 2.34 4.10 0.84
N ALA A 63 2.67 4.52 -0.38
CA ALA A 63 2.47 3.70 -1.56
C ALA A 63 3.54 2.60 -1.62
N VAL A 64 3.17 1.40 -2.03
CA VAL A 64 4.08 0.27 -2.26
C VAL A 64 4.21 0.06 -3.76
N LEU A 65 5.45 0.08 -4.24
CA LEU A 65 5.78 -0.09 -5.66
C LEU A 65 6.74 -1.27 -5.82
N VAL A 66 6.58 -2.02 -6.91
CA VAL A 66 7.57 -2.99 -7.40
C VAL A 66 8.14 -2.51 -8.71
N ASP A 67 9.46 -2.39 -8.81
CA ASP A 67 10.15 -1.93 -10.03
C ASP A 67 9.55 -0.62 -10.60
N GLY A 68 9.07 0.27 -9.72
CA GLY A 68 8.42 1.54 -10.09
C GLY A 68 6.93 1.44 -10.45
N VAL A 69 6.32 0.25 -10.44
CA VAL A 69 4.90 0.02 -10.69
C VAL A 69 4.12 -0.03 -9.37
N PRO A 70 3.02 0.73 -9.22
CA PRO A 70 2.25 0.72 -7.98
C PRO A 70 1.49 -0.59 -7.77
N LEU A 71 1.68 -1.20 -6.59
CA LEU A 71 0.95 -2.38 -6.15
C LEU A 71 -0.19 -2.06 -5.20
N GLY A 72 -0.04 -1.03 -4.36
CA GLY A 72 -1.05 -0.71 -3.36
C GLY A 72 -0.50 0.19 -2.26
N GLY A 73 -1.12 0.12 -1.08
CA GLY A 73 -0.74 0.93 0.06
C GLY A 73 -0.33 0.12 1.29
N ALA A 74 0.37 0.80 2.18
CA ALA A 74 0.61 0.38 3.55
C ALA A 74 0.53 1.58 4.50
N LYS A 75 0.31 1.32 5.78
CA LYS A 75 0.46 2.31 6.84
C LYS A 75 1.71 1.99 7.66
N VAL A 76 2.74 2.81 7.53
CA VAL A 76 3.97 2.70 8.32
C VAL A 76 3.70 3.24 9.71
N VAL A 77 4.03 2.44 10.73
CA VAL A 77 4.01 2.83 12.15
C VAL A 77 5.21 2.16 12.83
N GLY A 78 6.16 2.96 13.33
CA GLY A 78 7.30 2.47 14.10
C GLY A 78 8.17 1.49 13.32
N GLY A 79 8.52 1.83 12.08
CA GLY A 79 9.36 0.98 11.22
C GLY A 79 8.66 -0.24 10.61
N VAL A 80 7.38 -0.45 10.88
CA VAL A 80 6.60 -1.57 10.32
C VAL A 80 5.52 -1.05 9.37
N ALA A 81 5.54 -1.50 8.12
CA ALA A 81 4.48 -1.24 7.15
C ALA A 81 3.33 -2.24 7.32
N LYS A 82 2.21 -1.74 7.85
CA LYS A 82 0.96 -2.49 7.95
C LYS A 82 0.29 -2.54 6.59
N ASN A 83 0.10 -3.76 6.10
CA ASN A 83 -0.40 -4.04 4.77
C ASN A 83 -1.84 -3.54 4.57
N HIS A 84 -2.09 -2.81 3.48
CA HIS A 84 -3.43 -2.38 3.06
C HIS A 84 -3.83 -2.93 1.68
N TYR A 85 -3.20 -4.03 1.27
CA TYR A 85 -3.51 -4.76 0.06
C TYR A 85 -4.84 -5.53 0.21
N PRO A 86 -5.79 -5.39 -0.75
CA PRO A 86 -7.12 -5.98 -0.65
C PRO A 86 -7.08 -7.50 -0.47
N LYS A 87 -7.90 -8.03 0.45
CA LYS A 87 -7.96 -9.48 0.72
C LYS A 87 -8.20 -10.31 -0.53
N GLY A 88 -9.09 -9.87 -1.41
CA GLY A 88 -9.42 -10.59 -2.65
C GLY A 88 -8.35 -10.53 -3.74
N LEU A 89 -7.31 -9.72 -3.57
CA LEU A 89 -6.18 -9.65 -4.51
C LEU A 89 -4.93 -10.38 -4.00
N ARG A 90 -4.98 -10.91 -2.77
CA ARG A 90 -3.84 -11.61 -2.16
C ARG A 90 -3.58 -12.90 -2.89
N ILE A 91 -2.30 -13.20 -3.07
CA ILE A 91 -1.88 -14.53 -3.51
C ILE A 91 -2.10 -15.45 -2.31
N LEU A 92 -2.91 -16.50 -2.49
CA LEU A 92 -3.07 -17.55 -1.51
C LEU A 92 -2.08 -18.65 -1.88
N GLY A 93 -1.21 -19.02 -0.93
CA GLY A 93 -0.39 -20.21 -1.03
C GLY A 93 -1.20 -21.46 -0.75
#